data_AF-A0A1B7JJZ6-F1
#
_entry.id   AF-A0A1B7JJZ6-F1
#
_cell.length_a   1.000
_cell.length_b   1.000
_cell.length_c   1.000
_cell.angle_alpha   90.00
_cell.angle_beta   90.00
_cell.angle_gamma   90.00
#
_symmetry.space_group_name_H-M   'P 1'
#
loop_
_entity.id
_entity.type
_entity.pdbx_description
1 polymer ?
#
loop_
_entity_poly.entity_id
_entity_poly.type
_entity_poly.pdbx_seq_one_letter_code
_entity_poly.pdbx_strand_id
1 'polypeptide(L)'
;MALLKQKETALSKLDAEKKMIQESLAAQKSDKQLLELKNTQLAKQAEEQEKILSNLKKDIAIQTKKQSEVEQQLAEANKQISALKLNTEKLTVVSTNFQTQALELENLKKQLNDKINAESKTQKDLALAQDNLKKLKAELESKPALQNDNALKSQIMDLNKTIARLQQENESLKSKPASSNKGLAGRVNPKAPSAQDLKQIANENSKRNEKIIEQITQQKYSKLDSNTYYKVLQAGSPITNVKNKDITFIMREQLTDGTVTVMYTDKNPVTLPYNELPTPLNSFIEKAGEGGMVKVYIKPEGGYGVQGIPGEVPPNSMSIIDLKIIKAK
;
A
#
# COMPACT_ATOMS: atom_id res chain seq x y z
N MET A 1 84.06 35.45 -86.55
CA MET A 1 83.08 34.34 -86.43
C MET A 1 82.69 33.98 -84.99
N ALA A 2 83.63 33.84 -84.04
CA ALA A 2 83.31 33.41 -82.66
C ALA A 2 82.33 34.32 -81.89
N LEU A 3 82.47 35.65 -81.99
CA LEU A 3 81.61 36.62 -81.30
C LEU A 3 80.15 36.59 -81.78
N LEU A 4 79.93 36.30 -83.08
CA LEU A 4 78.59 36.21 -83.66
C LEU A 4 77.86 34.98 -83.12
N LYS A 5 78.55 33.83 -83.08
CA LYS A 5 78.02 32.56 -82.55
C LYS A 5 77.68 32.66 -81.06
N GLN A 6 78.46 33.41 -80.30
CA GLN A 6 78.18 33.68 -78.88
C GLN A 6 76.93 34.56 -78.69
N LYS A 7 76.74 35.58 -79.54
CA LYS A 7 75.53 36.42 -79.54
C LYS A 7 74.28 35.63 -79.94
N GLU A 8 74.38 34.76 -80.95
CA GLU A 8 73.27 33.88 -81.37
C GLU A 8 72.86 32.91 -80.27
N THR A 9 73.84 32.32 -79.56
CA THR A 9 73.58 31.42 -78.43
C THR A 9 72.93 32.16 -77.26
N ALA A 10 73.38 33.39 -76.96
CA ALA A 10 72.78 34.22 -75.91
C ALA A 10 71.35 34.65 -76.26
N LEU A 11 71.08 34.98 -77.52
CA LEU A 11 69.74 35.33 -78.00
C LEU A 11 68.78 34.14 -77.89
N SER A 12 69.22 32.95 -78.31
CA SER A 12 68.43 31.72 -78.18
C SER A 12 68.11 31.37 -76.71
N LYS A 13 69.05 31.61 -75.79
CA LYS A 13 68.83 31.42 -74.35
C LYS A 13 67.81 32.43 -73.80
N LEU A 14 67.90 33.69 -74.21
CA LEU A 14 66.96 34.74 -73.81
C LEU A 14 65.54 34.46 -74.32
N ASP A 15 65.41 33.95 -75.54
CA ASP A 15 64.11 33.55 -76.11
C ASP A 15 63.50 32.36 -75.35
N ALA A 16 64.33 31.39 -74.94
CA ALA A 16 63.89 30.28 -74.10
C ALA A 16 63.43 30.76 -72.70
N GLU A 17 64.20 31.64 -72.05
CA GLU A 17 63.83 32.23 -70.75
C GLU A 17 62.54 33.06 -70.85
N LYS A 18 62.39 33.87 -71.91
CA LYS A 18 61.16 34.63 -72.17
C LYS A 18 59.95 33.72 -72.34
N LYS A 19 60.10 32.61 -73.07
CA LYS A 19 59.04 31.61 -73.24
C LYS A 19 58.65 30.97 -71.91
N MET A 20 59.63 30.55 -71.10
CA MET A 20 59.36 29.98 -69.77
C MET A 20 58.65 30.98 -68.85
N ILE A 21 59.05 32.25 -68.85
CA ILE A 21 58.39 33.30 -68.05
C ILE A 21 56.94 33.51 -68.51
N GLN A 22 56.69 33.50 -69.83
CA GLN A 22 55.33 33.61 -70.37
C GLN A 22 54.45 32.42 -69.98
N GLU A 23 54.98 31.20 -70.04
CA GLU A 23 54.29 29.99 -69.61
C GLU A 23 53.99 30.02 -68.10
N SER A 24 54.96 30.43 -67.27
CA SER A 24 54.77 30.59 -65.83
C SER A 24 53.74 31.66 -65.48
N LEU A 25 53.72 32.77 -66.21
CA LEU A 25 52.74 33.84 -66.01
C LEU A 25 51.32 33.37 -66.40
N ALA A 26 51.20 32.59 -67.47
CA ALA A 26 49.93 31.99 -67.87
C ALA A 26 49.43 30.99 -66.80
N ALA A 27 50.31 30.15 -66.25
CA ALA A 27 49.98 29.23 -65.16
C ALA A 27 49.51 29.99 -63.90
N GLN A 28 50.24 31.02 -63.47
CA GLN A 28 49.83 31.84 -62.31
C GLN A 28 48.48 32.54 -62.52
N LYS A 29 48.17 33.01 -63.73
CA LYS A 29 46.85 33.59 -64.04
C LYS A 29 45.74 32.54 -63.94
N SER A 30 45.99 31.32 -64.43
CA SER A 30 45.06 30.20 -64.31
C SER A 30 44.82 29.84 -62.84
N ASP A 31 45.87 29.74 -62.04
CA ASP A 31 45.78 29.43 -60.60
C ASP A 31 45.01 30.52 -59.83
N LYS A 32 45.27 31.80 -60.16
CA LYS A 32 44.52 32.93 -59.59
C LYS A 32 43.03 32.82 -59.89
N GLN A 33 42.66 32.53 -61.13
CA GLN A 33 41.24 32.35 -61.52
C GLN A 33 40.60 31.18 -60.77
N LEU A 34 41.32 30.06 -60.61
CA LEU A 34 40.84 28.92 -59.84
C LEU A 34 40.61 29.26 -58.36
N LEU A 35 41.53 30.03 -57.75
CA LEU A 35 41.40 30.50 -56.37
C LEU A 35 40.22 31.47 -56.20
N GLU A 36 40.00 32.39 -57.14
CA GLU A 36 38.84 33.30 -57.14
C GLU A 36 37.51 32.53 -57.23
N LEU A 37 37.43 31.51 -58.08
CA LEU A 37 36.27 30.63 -58.18
C LEU A 37 36.03 29.86 -56.87
N LYS A 38 37.10 29.29 -56.29
CA LYS A 38 37.01 28.56 -55.01
C LYS A 38 36.56 29.46 -53.87
N ASN A 39 37.08 30.69 -53.79
CA ASN A 39 36.67 31.67 -52.79
C ASN A 39 35.19 32.06 -52.95
N THR A 40 34.74 32.25 -54.19
CA THR A 40 33.31 32.54 -54.47
C THR A 40 32.41 31.38 -54.05
N GLN A 41 32.84 30.13 -54.27
CA GLN A 41 32.11 28.95 -53.85
C GLN A 41 32.05 28.83 -52.31
N LEU A 42 33.16 29.08 -51.62
CA LEU A 42 33.21 29.08 -50.16
C LEU A 42 32.32 30.17 -49.56
N ALA A 43 32.29 31.36 -50.16
CA ALA A 43 31.40 32.45 -49.72
C ALA A 43 29.92 32.04 -49.82
N LYS A 44 29.51 31.41 -50.94
CA LYS A 44 28.14 30.89 -51.10
C LYS A 44 27.81 29.80 -50.08
N GLN A 45 28.74 28.89 -49.80
CA GLN A 45 28.55 27.87 -48.78
C GLN A 45 28.40 28.46 -47.38
N ALA A 46 29.17 29.50 -47.05
CA ALA A 46 29.06 30.21 -45.77
C ALA A 46 27.68 30.88 -45.62
N GLU A 47 27.20 31.58 -46.65
CA GLU A 47 25.85 32.19 -46.65
C GLU A 47 24.74 31.14 -46.48
N GLU A 48 24.87 29.98 -47.11
CA GLU A 48 23.91 28.89 -46.98
C GLU A 48 23.93 28.28 -45.57
N GLN A 49 25.12 28.09 -44.98
CA GLN A 49 25.26 27.65 -43.60
C GLN A 49 24.67 28.65 -42.61
N GLU A 50 24.84 29.95 -42.82
CA GLU A 50 24.22 30.98 -41.98
C GLU A 50 22.69 30.93 -42.03
N LYS A 51 22.10 30.70 -43.22
CA LYS A 51 20.65 30.51 -43.36
C LYS A 51 20.17 29.27 -42.61
N ILE A 52 20.89 28.15 -42.72
CA ILE A 52 20.56 26.91 -41.99
C ILE A 52 20.62 27.15 -40.48
N LEU A 53 21.69 27.79 -39.98
CA LEU A 53 21.83 28.12 -38.56
C LEU A 53 20.72 29.04 -38.06
N SER A 54 20.31 30.02 -38.86
CA SER A 54 19.20 30.91 -38.53
C SER A 54 17.87 30.15 -38.40
N ASN A 55 17.59 29.24 -39.32
CA ASN A 55 16.39 28.41 -39.27
C ASN A 55 16.41 27.44 -38.07
N LEU A 56 17.52 26.75 -37.84
CA LEU A 56 17.67 25.86 -36.67
C LEU A 56 17.48 26.62 -35.35
N LYS A 57 18.01 27.85 -35.23
CA LYS A 57 17.77 28.69 -34.05
C LYS A 57 16.29 29.00 -33.84
N LYS A 58 15.54 29.29 -34.91
CA LYS A 58 14.09 29.52 -34.83
C LYS A 58 13.35 28.25 -34.40
N ASP A 59 13.71 27.10 -34.97
CA ASP A 59 13.08 25.81 -34.63
C ASP A 59 13.33 25.44 -33.16
N ILE A 60 14.55 25.63 -32.66
CA ILE A 60 14.89 25.42 -31.25
C ILE A 60 14.07 26.35 -30.33
N ALA A 61 13.89 27.62 -30.71
CA ALA A 61 13.08 28.56 -29.94
C ALA A 61 11.60 28.13 -29.89
N ILE A 62 11.05 27.67 -31.02
CA ILE A 62 9.68 27.14 -31.10
C ILE A 62 9.54 25.88 -30.24
N GLN A 63 10.51 24.95 -30.33
CA GLN A 63 10.47 23.71 -29.58
C GLN A 63 10.60 23.93 -28.08
N THR A 64 11.46 24.85 -27.64
CA THR A 64 11.59 25.27 -26.24
C THR A 64 10.27 25.85 -25.72
N LYS A 65 9.59 26.68 -26.52
CA LYS A 65 8.29 27.25 -26.14
C LYS A 65 7.23 26.16 -25.99
N LYS A 66 7.13 25.24 -26.94
CA LYS A 66 6.21 24.09 -26.87
C LYS A 66 6.49 23.21 -25.66
N GLN A 67 7.76 22.95 -25.35
CA GLN A 67 8.14 22.18 -24.17
C GLN A 67 7.66 22.87 -22.88
N SER A 68 7.87 24.18 -22.77
CA SER A 68 7.39 24.97 -21.63
C SER A 68 5.86 24.92 -21.48
N GLU A 69 5.11 25.01 -22.58
CA GLU A 69 3.65 24.87 -22.57
C GLU A 69 3.20 23.48 -22.11
N VAL A 70 3.86 22.41 -22.56
CA VAL A 70 3.57 21.03 -22.12
C VAL A 70 3.88 20.83 -20.64
N GLU A 71 5.00 21.37 -20.14
CA GLU A 71 5.37 21.31 -18.73
C GLU A 71 4.35 22.05 -17.85
N GLN A 72 3.84 23.20 -18.30
CA GLN A 72 2.75 23.91 -17.60
C GLN A 72 1.45 23.12 -17.57
N GLN A 73 1.06 22.52 -18.70
CA GLN A 73 -0.14 21.67 -18.76
C GLN A 73 -0.02 20.44 -17.84
N LEU A 74 1.16 19.82 -17.78
CA LEU A 74 1.42 18.69 -16.89
C LEU A 74 1.34 19.10 -15.41
N ALA A 75 1.88 20.26 -15.05
CA ALA A 75 1.79 20.79 -13.69
C ALA A 75 0.34 21.05 -13.27
N GLU A 76 -0.47 21.65 -14.15
CA GLU A 76 -1.89 21.92 -13.87
C GLU A 76 -2.70 20.62 -13.80
N ALA A 77 -2.48 19.66 -14.69
CA ALA A 77 -3.12 18.35 -14.63
C ALA A 77 -2.80 17.60 -13.33
N ASN A 78 -1.55 17.65 -12.87
CA ASN A 78 -1.14 17.04 -11.61
C ASN A 78 -1.80 17.70 -10.39
N LYS A 79 -2.00 19.02 -10.44
CA LYS A 79 -2.74 19.77 -9.40
C LYS A 79 -4.21 19.32 -9.36
N GLN A 80 -4.85 19.16 -10.52
CA GLN A 80 -6.23 18.67 -10.60
C GLN A 80 -6.37 17.23 -10.10
N ILE A 81 -5.45 16.33 -10.48
CA ILE A 81 -5.42 14.95 -9.98
C ILE A 81 -5.30 14.92 -8.45
N SER A 82 -4.45 15.78 -7.88
CA SER A 82 -4.27 15.86 -6.43
C SER A 82 -5.54 16.34 -5.72
N ALA A 83 -6.24 17.32 -6.29
CA ALA A 83 -7.53 17.79 -5.76
C ALA A 83 -8.63 16.71 -5.85
N LEU A 84 -8.68 15.97 -6.97
CA LEU A 84 -9.63 14.87 -7.14
C LEU A 84 -9.38 13.75 -6.13
N LYS A 85 -8.12 13.36 -5.90
CA LYS A 85 -7.76 12.37 -4.87
C LYS A 85 -8.24 12.78 -3.48
N LEU A 86 -8.00 14.04 -3.08
CA LEU A 86 -8.46 14.56 -1.80
C LEU A 86 -10.00 14.50 -1.68
N ASN A 87 -10.71 14.80 -2.76
CA ASN A 87 -12.17 14.70 -2.79
C ASN A 87 -12.64 13.25 -2.71
N THR A 88 -11.97 12.31 -3.39
CA THR A 88 -12.26 10.87 -3.29
C THR A 88 -12.07 10.38 -1.85
N GLU A 89 -10.97 10.75 -1.18
CA GLU A 89 -10.74 10.40 0.23
C GLU A 89 -11.86 10.94 1.12
N LYS A 90 -12.24 12.22 0.97
CA LYS A 90 -13.37 12.80 1.70
C LYS A 90 -14.67 12.04 1.44
N LEU A 91 -14.94 11.65 0.19
CA LEU A 91 -16.14 10.89 -0.17
C LEU A 91 -16.14 9.50 0.47
N THR A 92 -14.99 8.82 0.53
CA THR A 92 -14.88 7.52 1.19
C THR A 92 -15.16 7.61 2.68
N VAL A 93 -14.65 8.63 3.37
CA VAL A 93 -14.94 8.88 4.79
C VAL A 93 -16.43 9.12 5.03
N VAL A 94 -17.06 9.93 4.17
CA VAL A 94 -18.51 10.17 4.24
C VAL A 94 -19.29 8.87 4.03
N SER A 95 -18.91 8.05 3.05
CA SER A 95 -19.56 6.77 2.77
C SER A 95 -19.44 5.79 3.93
N THR A 96 -18.26 5.67 4.55
CA THR A 96 -18.06 4.82 5.74
C THR A 96 -18.87 5.30 6.94
N ASN A 97 -18.99 6.62 7.12
CA ASN A 97 -19.81 7.18 8.19
C ASN A 97 -21.30 6.86 7.98
N PHE A 98 -21.80 6.97 6.74
CA PHE A 98 -23.17 6.58 6.41
C PHE A 98 -23.43 5.08 6.64
N GLN A 99 -22.50 4.20 6.27
CA GLN A 99 -22.63 2.76 6.57
C GLN A 99 -22.66 2.49 8.08
N THR A 100 -21.81 3.17 8.85
CA THR A 100 -21.76 3.02 10.30
C THR A 100 -23.08 3.46 10.94
N GLN A 101 -23.61 4.62 10.53
CA GLN A 101 -24.91 5.11 10.99
C GLN A 101 -26.05 4.15 10.61
N ALA A 102 -26.04 3.56 9.42
CA ALA A 102 -27.04 2.59 9.00
C ALA A 102 -27.03 1.33 9.90
N LEU A 103 -25.84 0.82 10.23
CA LEU A 103 -25.68 -0.33 11.14
C LEU A 103 -26.14 0.00 12.57
N GLU A 104 -25.84 1.20 13.07
CA GLU A 104 -26.35 1.65 14.38
C GLU A 104 -27.88 1.72 14.40
N LEU A 105 -28.48 2.24 13.33
CA LEU A 105 -29.93 2.39 13.20
C LEU A 105 -30.61 1.00 13.15
N GLU A 106 -30.00 0.02 12.50
CA GLU A 106 -30.48 -1.36 12.47
C GLU A 106 -30.39 -2.04 13.85
N ASN A 107 -29.29 -1.82 14.58
CA ASN A 107 -29.15 -2.29 15.95
C ASN A 107 -30.18 -1.65 16.90
N LEU A 108 -30.42 -0.35 16.79
CA LEU A 108 -31.44 0.36 17.55
C LEU A 108 -32.85 -0.19 17.26
N LYS A 109 -33.18 -0.47 15.99
CA LYS A 109 -34.44 -1.11 15.62
C LYS A 109 -34.58 -2.50 16.26
N LYS A 110 -33.53 -3.30 16.25
CA LYS A 110 -33.53 -4.64 16.87
C LYS A 110 -33.75 -4.55 18.39
N GLN A 111 -33.01 -3.68 19.08
CA GLN A 111 -33.18 -3.45 20.52
C GLN A 111 -34.59 -2.98 20.87
N LEU A 112 -35.17 -2.09 20.06
CA LEU A 112 -36.54 -1.63 20.24
C LEU A 112 -37.53 -2.79 20.11
N ASN A 113 -37.36 -3.64 19.10
CA ASN A 113 -38.23 -4.79 18.88
C ASN A 113 -38.14 -5.83 20.02
N ASP A 114 -36.93 -6.10 20.52
CA ASP A 114 -36.70 -6.98 21.67
C ASP A 114 -37.37 -6.42 22.93
N LYS A 115 -37.31 -5.11 23.14
CA LYS A 115 -37.98 -4.44 24.26
C LYS A 115 -39.51 -4.49 24.15
N ILE A 116 -40.07 -4.27 22.96
CA ILE A 116 -41.51 -4.41 22.70
C ILE A 116 -41.97 -5.85 23.00
N ASN A 117 -41.21 -6.86 22.57
CA ASN A 117 -41.53 -8.26 22.84
C ASN A 117 -41.46 -8.58 24.33
N ALA A 118 -40.47 -8.04 25.04
CA ALA A 118 -40.35 -8.18 26.48
C ALA A 118 -41.54 -7.54 27.21
N GLU A 119 -41.91 -6.30 26.86
CA GLU A 119 -43.06 -5.59 27.43
C GLU A 119 -44.39 -6.29 27.16
N SER A 120 -44.58 -6.86 25.96
CA SER A 120 -45.76 -7.67 25.64
C SER A 120 -45.86 -8.92 26.51
N LYS A 121 -44.72 -9.57 26.80
CA LYS A 121 -44.67 -10.73 27.68
C LYS A 121 -45.00 -10.34 29.12
N THR A 122 -44.41 -9.27 29.65
CA THR A 122 -44.74 -8.78 30.99
C THR A 122 -46.20 -8.35 31.11
N GLN A 123 -46.80 -7.74 30.08
CA GLN A 123 -48.24 -7.42 30.08
C GLN A 123 -49.11 -8.68 30.15
N LYS A 124 -48.77 -9.74 29.41
CA LYS A 124 -49.48 -11.04 29.49
C LYS A 124 -49.37 -11.66 30.87
N ASP A 125 -48.16 -11.67 31.45
CA ASP A 125 -47.92 -12.22 32.78
C ASP A 125 -48.67 -11.42 33.86
N LEU A 126 -48.73 -10.09 33.74
CA LEU A 126 -49.48 -9.22 34.62
C LEU A 126 -51.00 -9.49 34.54
N ALA A 127 -51.54 -9.67 33.33
CA ALA A 127 -52.94 -10.00 33.12
C ALA A 127 -53.30 -11.36 33.73
N LEU A 128 -52.44 -12.36 33.57
CA LEU A 128 -52.60 -13.68 34.20
C LEU A 128 -52.57 -13.58 35.74
N ALA A 129 -51.64 -12.80 36.29
CA ALA A 129 -51.55 -12.58 37.73
C ALA A 129 -52.80 -11.89 38.28
N GLN A 130 -53.33 -10.89 37.57
CA GLN A 130 -54.58 -10.19 37.94
C GLN A 130 -55.79 -11.13 37.90
N ASP A 131 -55.88 -11.99 36.89
CA ASP A 131 -56.96 -12.98 36.77
C ASP A 131 -56.92 -14.01 37.90
N ASN A 132 -55.72 -14.50 38.24
CA ASN A 132 -55.51 -15.38 39.39
C ASN A 132 -55.89 -14.70 40.72
N LEU A 133 -55.54 -13.42 40.89
CA LEU A 133 -55.89 -12.65 42.09
C LEU A 133 -57.41 -12.47 42.23
N LYS A 134 -58.12 -12.24 41.12
CA LYS A 134 -59.60 -12.22 41.11
C LYS A 134 -60.19 -13.57 41.50
N LYS A 135 -59.67 -14.68 40.96
CA LYS A 135 -60.12 -16.04 41.31
C LYS A 135 -59.91 -16.32 42.80
N LEU A 136 -58.71 -16.05 43.32
CA LEU A 136 -58.39 -16.20 44.74
C LEU A 136 -59.30 -15.34 45.64
N LYS A 137 -59.61 -14.10 45.25
CA LYS A 137 -60.57 -13.26 45.98
C LYS A 137 -61.98 -13.83 45.95
N ALA A 138 -62.47 -14.27 44.80
CA ALA A 138 -63.79 -14.90 44.68
C ALA A 138 -63.87 -16.22 45.48
N GLU A 139 -62.78 -16.98 45.52
CA GLU A 139 -62.66 -18.21 46.31
C GLU A 139 -62.58 -17.92 47.82
N LEU A 140 -61.99 -16.77 48.20
CA LEU A 140 -61.98 -16.28 49.57
C LEU A 140 -63.37 -15.80 50.02
N GLU A 141 -64.10 -15.08 49.16
CA GLU A 141 -65.45 -14.58 49.47
C GLU A 141 -66.55 -15.66 49.37
N SER A 142 -66.33 -16.74 48.63
CA SER A 142 -67.24 -17.90 48.58
C SER A 142 -66.98 -18.95 49.65
N LYS A 143 -65.96 -18.77 50.51
CA LYS A 143 -65.84 -19.56 51.73
C LYS A 143 -66.92 -19.12 52.73
N PRO A 144 -67.82 -20.04 53.17
CA PRO A 144 -68.70 -19.75 54.28
C PRO A 144 -67.86 -19.41 55.51
N ALA A 145 -68.31 -18.46 56.33
CA ALA A 145 -67.72 -18.20 57.63
C ALA A 145 -67.64 -19.52 58.43
N LEU A 146 -66.43 -20.08 58.52
CA LEU A 146 -66.19 -21.37 59.17
C LEU A 146 -66.18 -21.17 60.69
N GLN A 147 -67.35 -21.29 61.28
CA GLN A 147 -67.53 -21.82 62.63
C GLN A 147 -67.01 -23.27 62.65
N ASN A 148 -65.76 -23.52 63.07
CA ASN A 148 -65.34 -24.80 63.69
C ASN A 148 -63.87 -24.72 64.17
N ASP A 149 -63.68 -23.99 65.27
CA ASP A 149 -62.38 -23.65 65.86
C ASP A 149 -61.71 -24.84 66.60
N ASN A 150 -62.44 -25.91 66.91
CA ASN A 150 -61.94 -27.00 67.77
C ASN A 150 -61.09 -28.06 67.03
N ALA A 151 -61.37 -28.34 65.76
CA ALA A 151 -60.58 -29.32 64.98
C ALA A 151 -59.22 -28.74 64.56
N LEU A 152 -59.21 -27.45 64.19
CA LEU A 152 -58.00 -26.70 63.83
C LEU A 152 -57.04 -26.55 65.02
N LYS A 153 -57.55 -26.25 66.22
CA LYS A 153 -56.74 -26.22 67.45
C LYS A 153 -56.04 -27.55 67.75
N SER A 154 -56.72 -28.68 67.51
CA SER A 154 -56.14 -30.01 67.71
C SER A 154 -55.01 -30.30 66.72
N GLN A 155 -55.23 -30.01 65.42
CA GLN A 155 -54.20 -30.18 64.39
C GLN A 155 -52.99 -29.26 64.58
N ILE A 156 -53.20 -28.01 65.01
CA ILE A 156 -52.12 -27.06 65.31
C ILE A 156 -51.25 -27.58 66.48
N MET A 157 -51.86 -28.24 67.47
CA MET A 157 -51.14 -28.79 68.62
C MET A 157 -50.27 -30.01 68.23
N ASP A 158 -50.78 -30.89 67.36
CA ASP A 158 -50.00 -32.02 66.83
C ASP A 158 -48.89 -31.60 65.86
N LEU A 159 -49.13 -30.56 65.06
CA LEU A 159 -48.09 -29.96 64.22
C LEU A 159 -46.99 -29.32 65.05
N ASN A 160 -47.31 -28.63 66.15
CA ASN A 160 -46.31 -28.05 67.05
C ASN A 160 -45.46 -29.12 67.75
N LYS A 161 -46.04 -30.27 68.13
CA LYS A 161 -45.26 -31.42 68.63
C LYS A 161 -44.33 -32.00 67.57
N THR A 162 -44.78 -32.04 66.33
CA THR A 162 -43.99 -32.54 65.20
C THR A 162 -42.83 -31.59 64.87
N ILE A 163 -43.08 -30.28 64.89
CA ILE A 163 -42.05 -29.24 64.71
C ILE A 163 -40.99 -29.33 65.82
N ALA A 164 -41.37 -29.55 67.08
CA ALA A 164 -40.42 -29.72 68.18
C ALA A 164 -39.53 -30.97 68.01
N ARG A 165 -40.09 -32.07 67.47
CA ARG A 165 -39.33 -33.29 67.12
C ARG A 165 -38.33 -33.06 65.98
N LEU A 166 -38.78 -32.39 64.92
CA LEU A 166 -37.93 -32.08 63.76
C LEU A 166 -36.83 -31.05 64.09
N GLN A 167 -37.06 -30.19 65.08
CA GLN A 167 -36.04 -29.28 65.61
C GLN A 167 -34.95 -30.04 66.40
N GLN A 168 -35.33 -31.03 67.21
CA GLN A 168 -34.36 -31.92 67.89
C GLN A 168 -33.57 -32.79 66.89
N GLU A 169 -34.23 -33.26 65.82
CA GLU A 169 -33.58 -34.04 64.76
C GLU A 169 -32.59 -33.19 63.95
N ASN A 170 -32.94 -31.94 63.64
CA ASN A 170 -32.05 -30.99 62.97
C ASN A 170 -30.84 -30.56 63.82
N GLU A 171 -30.96 -30.50 65.15
CA GLU A 171 -29.79 -30.28 66.01
C GLU A 171 -28.81 -31.48 65.97
N SER A 172 -29.33 -32.70 65.86
CA SER A 172 -28.50 -33.91 65.77
C SER A 172 -27.75 -34.05 64.44
N LEU A 173 -28.32 -33.53 63.34
CA LEU A 173 -27.77 -33.61 61.98
C LEU A 173 -26.71 -32.54 61.66
N LYS A 174 -26.57 -31.49 62.49
CA LYS A 174 -25.54 -30.44 62.33
C LYS A 174 -24.12 -30.86 62.76
N SER A 175 -23.93 -32.10 63.24
CA SER A 175 -22.69 -32.54 63.90
C SER A 175 -21.70 -33.38 63.05
N LYS A 176 -21.78 -33.40 61.71
CA LYS A 176 -20.75 -34.08 60.87
C LYS A 176 -20.29 -33.28 59.64
N PRO A 177 -18.97 -33.09 59.42
CA PRO A 177 -18.42 -32.16 58.43
C PRO A 177 -18.31 -32.73 57.00
N ALA A 178 -18.53 -31.85 56.03
CA ALA A 178 -18.38 -32.07 54.59
C ALA A 178 -16.91 -31.95 54.15
N SER A 179 -16.45 -32.90 53.34
CA SER A 179 -15.15 -32.86 52.68
C SER A 179 -15.25 -32.20 51.31
N SER A 180 -14.23 -31.38 51.05
CA SER A 180 -13.95 -30.56 49.88
C SER A 180 -13.92 -31.29 48.54
N ASN A 181 -14.21 -30.57 47.45
CA ASN A 181 -13.29 -30.56 46.29
C ASN A 181 -13.46 -29.34 45.36
N LYS A 182 -12.32 -28.66 45.19
CA LYS A 182 -11.90 -27.91 43.98
C LYS A 182 -12.16 -28.78 42.73
N GLY A 183 -12.42 -28.29 41.52
CA GLY A 183 -12.04 -27.04 40.85
C GLY A 183 -11.62 -27.44 39.43
N LEU A 184 -12.17 -26.81 38.40
CA LEU A 184 -11.78 -27.02 36.99
C LEU A 184 -11.79 -25.65 36.30
N ALA A 185 -10.62 -25.03 36.26
CA ALA A 185 -10.37 -23.79 35.53
C ALA A 185 -10.33 -24.08 34.03
N GLY A 186 -11.08 -23.28 33.27
CA GLY A 186 -11.28 -23.41 31.84
C GLY A 186 -10.02 -23.10 31.03
N ARG A 187 -9.85 -23.88 29.95
CA ARG A 187 -9.01 -23.55 28.81
C ARG A 187 -9.58 -22.31 28.12
N VAL A 188 -8.81 -21.22 28.09
CA VAL A 188 -9.11 -20.00 27.35
C VAL A 188 -8.77 -20.21 25.87
N ASN A 189 -9.78 -20.21 25.01
CA ASN A 189 -9.62 -19.91 23.59
C ASN A 189 -9.14 -18.45 23.44
N PRO A 190 -8.19 -18.12 22.54
CA PRO A 190 -7.86 -16.74 22.26
C PRO A 190 -9.09 -16.04 21.67
N LYS A 191 -9.66 -15.09 22.42
CA LYS A 191 -10.69 -14.18 21.91
C LYS A 191 -10.09 -13.34 20.79
N ALA A 192 -10.84 -13.16 19.71
CA ALA A 192 -10.52 -12.16 18.70
C ALA A 192 -10.27 -10.79 19.38
N PRO A 193 -9.26 -10.02 18.94
CA PRO A 193 -8.95 -8.73 19.52
C PRO A 193 -10.19 -7.84 19.55
N SER A 194 -10.45 -7.19 20.68
CA SER A 194 -11.53 -6.20 20.77
C SER A 194 -11.23 -4.99 19.88
N ALA A 195 -12.25 -4.16 19.61
CA ALA A 195 -12.05 -2.92 18.87
C ALA A 195 -11.04 -1.96 19.54
N GLN A 196 -10.92 -2.01 20.87
CA GLN A 196 -9.91 -1.24 21.60
C GLN A 196 -8.50 -1.80 21.37
N ASP A 197 -8.35 -3.13 21.35
CA ASP A 197 -7.08 -3.79 21.07
C ASP A 197 -6.59 -3.47 19.65
N LEU A 198 -7.50 -3.51 18.66
CA LEU A 198 -7.17 -3.15 17.27
C LEU A 198 -6.72 -1.69 17.15
N LYS A 199 -7.35 -0.76 17.88
CA LYS A 199 -6.95 0.65 17.89
C LYS A 199 -5.58 0.84 18.55
N GLN A 200 -5.28 0.09 19.61
CA GLN A 200 -3.96 0.13 20.24
C GLN A 200 -2.89 -0.42 19.28
N ILE A 201 -3.14 -1.57 18.67
CA ILE A 201 -2.24 -2.19 17.69
C ILE A 201 -1.98 -1.22 16.52
N ALA A 202 -3.02 -0.58 15.98
CA ALA A 202 -2.91 0.41 14.91
C ALA A 202 -1.97 1.57 15.29
N ASN A 203 -2.10 2.08 16.52
CA ASN A 203 -1.27 3.17 17.04
C ASN A 203 0.18 2.75 17.25
N GLU A 204 0.41 1.55 17.79
CA GLU A 204 1.76 1.02 17.99
C GLU A 204 2.46 0.79 16.65
N ASN A 205 1.76 0.21 15.68
CA ASN A 205 2.26 0.01 14.33
C ASN A 205 2.55 1.34 13.63
N SER A 206 1.69 2.35 13.77
CA SER A 206 1.96 3.71 13.25
C SER A 206 3.29 4.26 13.81
N LYS A 207 3.51 4.15 15.12
CA LYS A 207 4.75 4.61 15.76
C LYS A 207 5.98 3.82 15.30
N ARG A 208 5.86 2.50 15.10
CA ARG A 208 6.94 1.67 14.54
C ARG A 208 7.26 2.09 13.11
N ASN A 209 6.23 2.32 12.29
CA ASN A 209 6.36 2.76 10.91
C ASN A 209 7.06 4.12 10.80
N GLU A 210 6.71 5.09 11.64
CA GLU A 210 7.40 6.40 11.68
C GLU A 210 8.90 6.23 11.90
N LYS A 211 9.30 5.43 12.90
CA LYS A 211 10.72 5.13 13.18
C LYS A 211 11.40 4.41 12.02
N ILE A 212 10.73 3.45 11.39
CA ILE A 212 11.26 2.75 10.22
C ILE A 212 11.47 3.74 9.07
N ILE A 213 10.52 4.63 8.81
CA ILE A 213 10.60 5.65 7.74
C ILE A 213 11.77 6.60 8.00
N GLU A 214 11.95 7.05 9.24
CA GLU A 214 13.11 7.87 9.63
C GLU A 214 14.43 7.13 9.34
N GLN A 215 14.53 5.87 9.77
CA GLN A 215 15.74 5.05 9.56
C GLN A 215 16.04 4.82 8.08
N ILE A 216 15.06 4.43 7.27
CA ILE A 216 15.31 4.16 5.84
C ILE A 216 15.58 5.46 5.06
N THR A 217 15.04 6.60 5.51
CA THR A 217 15.35 7.91 4.96
C THR A 217 16.81 8.28 5.24
N GLN A 218 17.27 8.11 6.48
CA GLN A 218 18.68 8.31 6.85
C GLN A 218 19.63 7.37 6.09
N GLN A 219 19.20 6.12 5.86
CA GLN A 219 19.95 5.12 5.10
C GLN A 219 19.86 5.30 3.57
N LYS A 220 19.21 6.37 3.10
CA LYS A 220 19.07 6.77 1.70
C LYS A 220 18.41 5.69 0.84
N TYR A 221 17.35 5.07 1.33
CA TYR A 221 16.50 4.23 0.49
C TYR A 221 15.86 5.08 -0.62
N SER A 222 15.78 4.51 -1.83
CA SER A 222 15.14 5.14 -2.97
C SER A 222 13.62 5.00 -2.86
N LYS A 223 12.87 5.96 -3.40
CA LYS A 223 11.41 5.85 -3.52
C LYS A 223 11.05 5.26 -4.89
N LEU A 224 10.18 4.25 -4.90
CA LEU A 224 9.54 3.80 -6.13
C LEU A 224 8.31 4.66 -6.44
N ASP A 225 7.54 4.98 -5.40
CA ASP A 225 6.34 5.80 -5.43
C ASP A 225 6.14 6.50 -4.05
N SER A 226 4.95 7.03 -3.77
CA SER A 226 4.65 7.72 -2.50
C SER A 226 4.63 6.80 -1.26
N ASN A 227 4.42 5.50 -1.48
CA ASN A 227 4.17 4.49 -0.46
C ASN A 227 5.27 3.42 -0.39
N THR A 228 6.17 3.38 -1.37
CA THR A 228 7.14 2.30 -1.49
C THR A 228 8.58 2.82 -1.51
N TYR A 229 9.40 2.30 -0.59
CA TYR A 229 10.84 2.52 -0.53
C TYR A 229 11.60 1.24 -0.85
N TYR A 230 12.77 1.35 -1.46
CA TYR A 230 13.61 0.20 -1.74
C TYR A 230 15.10 0.55 -1.72
N LYS A 231 15.92 -0.48 -1.54
CA LYS A 231 17.37 -0.41 -1.69
C LYS A 231 17.86 -1.70 -2.31
N VAL A 232 18.55 -1.59 -3.44
CA VAL A 232 19.29 -2.72 -4.01
C VAL A 232 20.49 -2.96 -3.10
N LEU A 233 20.47 -4.09 -2.38
CA LEU A 233 21.52 -4.49 -1.46
C LEU A 233 22.69 -5.12 -2.21
N GLN A 234 22.37 -5.84 -3.29
CA GLN A 234 23.34 -6.44 -4.20
C GLN A 234 22.80 -6.33 -5.61
N ALA A 235 23.57 -5.70 -6.50
CA ALA A 235 23.24 -5.66 -7.92
C ALA A 235 23.55 -7.00 -8.58
N GLY A 236 22.61 -7.50 -9.37
CA GLY A 236 22.75 -8.65 -10.24
C GLY A 236 23.04 -8.26 -11.70
N SER A 237 22.99 -9.25 -12.58
CA SER A 237 23.14 -9.03 -14.03
C SER A 237 21.82 -8.55 -14.64
N PRO A 238 21.84 -7.57 -15.56
CA PRO A 238 20.63 -7.15 -16.26
C PRO A 238 19.93 -8.30 -16.99
N ILE A 239 18.60 -8.38 -16.88
CA ILE A 239 17.79 -9.44 -17.49
C ILE A 239 17.27 -8.97 -18.85
N THR A 240 17.77 -9.54 -19.94
CA THR A 240 17.28 -9.24 -21.30
C THR A 240 15.91 -9.87 -21.54
N ASN A 241 14.99 -9.10 -22.15
CA ASN A 241 13.63 -9.55 -22.48
C ASN A 241 12.83 -10.09 -21.27
N VAL A 242 13.00 -9.46 -20.10
CA VAL A 242 12.42 -9.90 -18.81
C VAL A 242 10.92 -10.24 -18.86
N LYS A 243 10.15 -9.55 -19.70
CA LYS A 243 8.70 -9.76 -19.85
C LYS A 243 8.30 -11.15 -20.36
N ASN A 244 9.22 -11.87 -21.00
CA ASN A 244 8.99 -13.20 -21.56
C ASN A 244 9.70 -14.29 -20.74
N LYS A 245 10.09 -13.98 -19.50
CA LYS A 245 10.91 -14.84 -18.65
C LYS A 245 10.12 -15.40 -17.48
N ASP A 246 10.46 -16.61 -17.10
CA ASP A 246 10.11 -17.18 -15.81
C ASP A 246 11.16 -16.74 -14.78
N ILE A 247 10.70 -16.12 -13.71
CA ILE A 247 11.55 -15.57 -12.66
C ILE A 247 11.54 -16.51 -11.47
N THR A 248 12.70 -17.09 -11.16
CA THR A 248 12.93 -17.86 -9.94
C THR A 248 13.50 -16.95 -8.87
N PHE A 249 12.85 -16.89 -7.70
CA PHE A 249 13.27 -16.04 -6.59
C PHE A 249 13.02 -16.70 -5.23
N ILE A 250 13.73 -16.17 -4.23
CA ILE A 250 13.46 -16.41 -2.81
C ILE A 250 13.08 -15.08 -2.16
N MET A 251 12.24 -15.14 -1.13
CA MET A 251 11.63 -13.96 -0.55
C MET A 251 11.27 -14.20 0.90
N ARG A 252 11.48 -13.18 1.74
CA ARG A 252 10.91 -13.12 3.07
C ARG A 252 10.13 -11.83 3.22
N GLU A 253 8.87 -11.93 3.57
CA GLU A 253 8.03 -10.80 3.95
C GLU A 253 7.81 -10.82 5.46
N GLN A 254 7.99 -9.67 6.08
CA GLN A 254 7.73 -9.44 7.49
C GLN A 254 6.93 -8.15 7.68
N LEU A 255 5.95 -8.18 8.56
CA LEU A 255 5.18 -7.01 8.96
C LEU A 255 5.97 -6.16 9.97
N THR A 256 5.54 -4.92 10.16
CA THR A 256 6.16 -3.95 11.10
C THR A 256 6.24 -4.44 12.56
N ASP A 257 5.32 -5.31 12.97
CA ASP A 257 5.28 -5.91 14.30
C ASP A 257 6.24 -7.12 14.45
N GLY A 258 6.83 -7.54 13.34
CA GLY A 258 7.76 -8.66 13.27
C GLY A 258 7.14 -9.98 12.78
N THR A 259 5.83 -10.03 12.55
CA THR A 259 5.13 -11.21 12.04
C THR A 259 5.61 -11.55 10.62
N VAL A 260 5.99 -12.80 10.37
CA VAL A 260 6.40 -13.28 9.03
C VAL A 260 5.19 -13.84 8.30
N THR A 261 4.87 -13.27 7.14
CA THR A 261 3.71 -13.65 6.32
C THR A 261 4.11 -14.55 5.15
N VAL A 262 5.30 -14.33 4.59
CA VAL A 262 5.82 -15.13 3.46
C VAL A 262 7.27 -15.52 3.71
N MET A 263 7.61 -16.78 3.44
CA MET A 263 8.98 -17.27 3.52
C MET A 263 9.27 -18.34 2.46
N TYR A 264 9.96 -17.91 1.40
CA TYR A 264 10.55 -18.76 0.39
C TYR A 264 12.08 -18.73 0.56
N THR A 265 12.69 -19.90 0.60
CA THR A 265 14.12 -20.11 0.86
C THR A 265 14.75 -20.85 -0.30
N ASP A 266 16.07 -21.03 -0.28
CA ASP A 266 16.78 -21.82 -1.30
C ASP A 266 16.29 -23.28 -1.38
N LYS A 267 15.63 -23.79 -0.33
CA LYS A 267 15.02 -25.14 -0.33
C LYS A 267 13.66 -25.20 -1.03
N ASN A 268 12.99 -24.06 -1.19
CA ASN A 268 11.65 -23.93 -1.77
C ASN A 268 11.52 -22.60 -2.54
N PRO A 269 12.34 -22.39 -3.59
CA PRO A 269 12.23 -21.19 -4.41
C PRO A 269 10.91 -21.18 -5.18
N VAL A 270 10.38 -20.00 -5.45
CA VAL A 270 9.18 -19.81 -6.28
C VAL A 270 9.61 -19.43 -7.68
N THR A 271 8.96 -20.00 -8.69
CA THR A 271 9.13 -19.61 -10.09
C THR A 271 7.78 -19.18 -10.65
N LEU A 272 7.70 -17.95 -11.14
CA LEU A 272 6.51 -17.38 -11.78
C LEU A 272 6.89 -16.66 -13.07
N PRO A 273 6.04 -16.68 -14.10
CA PRO A 273 6.20 -15.81 -15.26
C PRO A 273 6.25 -14.35 -14.82
N TYR A 274 7.11 -13.53 -15.43
CA TYR A 274 7.27 -12.11 -15.06
C TYR A 274 5.95 -11.34 -15.03
N ASN A 275 5.05 -11.64 -15.97
CA ASN A 275 3.75 -10.96 -16.10
C ASN A 275 2.72 -11.40 -15.04
N GLU A 276 2.99 -12.47 -14.29
CA GLU A 276 2.16 -12.94 -13.18
C GLU A 276 2.65 -12.44 -11.82
N LEU A 277 3.80 -11.77 -11.77
CA LEU A 277 4.31 -11.16 -10.54
C LEU A 277 3.43 -9.96 -10.13
N PRO A 278 2.95 -9.90 -8.88
CA PRO A 278 2.19 -8.75 -8.39
C PRO A 278 2.99 -7.44 -8.50
N THR A 279 2.35 -6.35 -8.91
CA THR A 279 2.94 -5.01 -8.78
C THR A 279 2.95 -4.61 -7.29
N PRO A 280 4.04 -4.04 -6.73
CA PRO A 280 5.25 -3.57 -7.40
C PRO A 280 6.42 -4.56 -7.49
N LEU A 281 6.23 -5.85 -7.14
CA LEU A 281 7.31 -6.84 -7.04
C LEU A 281 8.12 -6.97 -8.35
N ASN A 282 7.42 -7.00 -9.49
CA ASN A 282 8.03 -7.04 -10.83
C ASN A 282 9.07 -5.91 -11.07
N SER A 283 8.79 -4.69 -10.59
CA SER A 283 9.67 -3.53 -10.74
C SER A 283 11.01 -3.73 -10.03
N PHE A 284 11.03 -4.52 -8.95
CA PHE A 284 12.27 -4.81 -8.23
C PHE A 284 13.11 -5.89 -8.92
N ILE A 285 12.49 -6.79 -9.69
CA ILE A 285 13.21 -7.76 -10.52
C ILE A 285 14.05 -7.02 -11.57
N GLU A 286 13.47 -6.04 -12.26
CA GLU A 286 14.18 -5.22 -13.25
C GLU A 286 15.32 -4.40 -12.64
N LYS A 287 15.09 -3.86 -11.44
CA LYS A 287 16.07 -3.01 -10.74
C LYS A 287 17.24 -3.80 -10.14
N ALA A 288 16.98 -5.00 -9.62
CA ALA A 288 17.99 -5.82 -8.97
C ALA A 288 18.75 -6.71 -9.96
N GLY A 289 18.10 -7.23 -11.00
CA GLY A 289 18.69 -8.15 -11.97
C GLY A 289 18.89 -9.58 -11.44
N GLU A 290 19.31 -10.49 -12.31
CA GLU A 290 19.56 -11.90 -11.96
C GLU A 290 20.75 -12.02 -10.99
N GLY A 291 20.55 -12.73 -9.88
CA GLY A 291 21.50 -12.81 -8.77
C GLY A 291 21.44 -11.61 -7.81
N GLY A 292 20.60 -10.61 -8.12
CA GLY A 292 20.44 -9.40 -7.31
C GLY A 292 19.62 -9.64 -6.04
N MET A 293 19.83 -8.77 -5.05
CA MET A 293 19.07 -8.72 -3.81
C MET A 293 18.59 -7.30 -3.54
N VAL A 294 17.33 -7.18 -3.14
CA VAL A 294 16.66 -5.91 -2.90
C VAL A 294 15.81 -5.99 -1.63
N LYS A 295 15.92 -4.96 -0.80
CA LYS A 295 15.06 -4.77 0.38
C LYS A 295 14.04 -3.69 0.10
N VAL A 296 12.78 -3.97 0.40
CA VAL A 296 11.63 -3.12 0.08
C VAL A 296 10.80 -2.87 1.34
N TYR A 297 10.29 -1.66 1.47
CA TYR A 297 9.35 -1.25 2.51
C TYR A 297 8.12 -0.65 1.85
N ILE A 298 6.96 -1.26 2.07
CA ILE A 298 5.67 -0.81 1.55
C ILE A 298 4.83 -0.33 2.71
N LYS A 299 4.54 0.97 2.74
CA LYS A 299 3.66 1.59 3.75
C LYS A 299 2.27 0.94 3.74
N PRO A 300 1.52 1.02 4.86
CA PRO A 300 0.15 0.48 4.91
C PRO A 300 -0.72 0.92 3.74
N GLU A 301 -0.67 2.20 3.34
CA GLU A 301 -1.48 2.76 2.24
C GLU A 301 -1.14 2.18 0.85
N GLY A 302 0.05 1.59 0.68
CA GLY A 302 0.45 0.88 -0.54
C GLY A 302 0.39 -0.64 -0.44
N GLY A 303 0.07 -1.19 0.74
CA GLY A 303 0.02 -2.61 1.03
C GLY A 303 -1.34 -3.02 1.59
N TYR A 304 -1.36 -3.52 2.82
CA TYR A 304 -2.56 -4.09 3.46
C TYR A 304 -3.56 -3.05 4.02
N GLY A 305 -3.29 -1.77 3.85
CA GLY A 305 -4.15 -0.68 4.27
C GLY A 305 -4.06 -0.34 5.75
N VAL A 306 -4.70 0.77 6.12
CA VAL A 306 -4.77 1.24 7.51
C VAL A 306 -5.55 0.29 8.42
N GLN A 307 -6.52 -0.45 7.85
CA GLN A 307 -7.32 -1.45 8.58
C GLN A 307 -6.64 -2.83 8.66
N GLY A 308 -5.64 -3.09 7.81
CA GLY A 308 -5.09 -4.44 7.65
C GLY A 308 -6.09 -5.43 7.03
N ILE A 309 -5.79 -6.71 7.17
CA ILE A 309 -6.67 -7.82 6.78
C ILE A 309 -7.22 -8.44 8.07
N PRO A 310 -8.53 -8.34 8.37
CA PRO A 310 -9.10 -8.86 9.60
C PRO A 310 -8.74 -10.33 9.85
N GLY A 311 -8.12 -10.60 11.00
CA GLY A 311 -7.72 -11.93 11.42
C GLY A 311 -6.38 -12.43 10.85
N GLU A 312 -5.75 -11.69 9.95
CA GLU A 312 -4.51 -12.11 9.26
C GLU A 312 -3.41 -11.05 9.35
N VAL A 313 -3.70 -9.81 8.95
CA VAL A 313 -2.74 -8.70 8.96
C VAL A 313 -3.26 -7.59 9.88
N PRO A 314 -2.51 -7.21 10.94
CA PRO A 314 -2.95 -6.16 11.84
C PRO A 314 -3.08 -4.78 11.16
N PRO A 315 -3.92 -3.87 11.70
CA PRO A 315 -4.02 -2.49 11.23
C PRO A 315 -2.66 -1.76 11.16
N ASN A 316 -2.53 -0.85 10.20
CA ASN A 316 -1.31 -0.07 9.95
C ASN A 316 -0.03 -0.90 9.80
N SER A 317 -0.10 -2.14 9.33
CA SER A 317 1.10 -2.95 9.12
C SER A 317 1.84 -2.53 7.85
N MET A 318 3.10 -2.12 7.99
CA MET A 318 4.04 -1.97 6.88
C MET A 318 4.57 -3.35 6.46
N SER A 319 4.65 -3.60 5.15
CA SER A 319 5.28 -4.80 4.60
C SER A 319 6.77 -4.55 4.35
N ILE A 320 7.62 -5.44 4.85
CA ILE A 320 9.08 -5.39 4.74
C ILE A 320 9.54 -6.65 4.02
N ILE A 321 10.04 -6.49 2.80
CA ILE A 321 10.36 -7.59 1.90
C ILE A 321 11.87 -7.63 1.66
N ASP A 322 12.46 -8.80 1.90
CA ASP A 322 13.80 -9.15 1.43
C ASP A 322 13.66 -10.11 0.24
N LEU A 323 13.99 -9.64 -0.96
CA LEU A 323 13.85 -10.38 -2.21
C LEU A 323 15.21 -10.65 -2.85
N LYS A 324 15.44 -11.90 -3.28
CA LYS A 324 16.61 -12.28 -4.06
C LYS A 324 16.19 -13.02 -5.33
N ILE A 325 16.66 -12.53 -6.47
CA ILE A 325 16.42 -13.11 -7.77
C ILE A 325 17.47 -14.18 -7.99
N ILE A 326 17.05 -15.44 -8.10
CA ILE A 326 17.96 -16.57 -8.32
C ILE A 326 18.26 -16.72 -9.81
N LYS A 327 17.23 -16.64 -10.66
CA LYS A 327 17.36 -16.89 -12.09
C LYS A 327 16.20 -16.28 -12.90
N ALA A 328 16.46 -15.90 -14.15
CA ALA A 328 15.45 -15.56 -15.14
C ALA A 328 15.62 -16.43 -16.39
N LYS A 329 14.66 -17.33 -16.66
CA LYS A 329 14.73 -18.29 -17.78
C LYS A 329 13.79 -17.94 -18.90
#